data_AF-A0A2D4HNN9-F1
#
_entry.id   AF-A0A2D4HNN9-F1
#
_cell.length_a   1.000
_cell.length_b   1.000
_cell.length_c   1.000
_cell.angle_alpha   90.00
_cell.angle_beta   90.00
_cell.angle_gamma   90.00
#
_symmetry.space_group_name_H-M   'P 1'
#
loop_
_entity.id
_entity.type
_entity.pdbx_description
1 polymer ?
#
loop_
_entity_poly.entity_id
_entity_poly.type
_entity_poly.pdbx_seq_one_letter_code
_entity_poly.pdbx_strand_id
1 'polypeptide(L)'
;MWGQCRGQSVVLPHVTHFSCVDDVFACFSTPAVMWRLLSVEHEEFLTVTESLKREFDRPETSDLKFRVDGKFIYVHKAVLKIRCEHFRTMFQSYWNEDEKEVIDVDQFSYPVYRAFLEYLYTDNIDLPPEDAIGSSGIRFLFCSVVN
;
A
#
# COMPACT_ATOMS: atom_id res chain seq x y z
N MET A 1 -16.96 24.02 13.16
CA MET A 1 -17.27 25.08 12.17
C MET A 1 -18.69 24.87 11.67
N TRP A 2 -19.48 25.94 11.62
CA TRP A 2 -20.91 25.95 11.24
C TRP A 2 -21.23 27.33 10.64
N GLY A 3 -22.32 27.46 9.88
CA GLY A 3 -22.68 28.69 9.15
C GLY A 3 -22.53 28.53 7.63
N GLN A 4 -22.19 29.61 6.92
CA GLN A 4 -22.03 29.59 5.45
C GLN A 4 -20.60 29.22 5.06
N CYS A 5 -20.45 28.00 4.53
CA CYS A 5 -19.18 27.32 4.38
C CYS A 5 -19.01 26.79 2.96
N ARG A 6 -18.02 27.27 2.20
CA ARG A 6 -17.82 26.85 0.79
C ARG A 6 -19.09 26.91 -0.06
N GLY A 7 -19.94 27.91 0.18
CA GLY A 7 -21.24 28.06 -0.50
C GLY A 7 -22.38 27.15 0.01
N GLN A 8 -22.15 26.37 1.07
CA GLN A 8 -23.17 25.52 1.71
C GLN A 8 -23.54 26.03 3.11
N SER A 9 -24.80 25.89 3.49
CA SER A 9 -25.26 26.22 4.85
C SER A 9 -25.11 25.00 5.77
N VAL A 10 -24.11 25.07 6.66
CA VAL A 10 -23.81 24.03 7.66
C VAL A 10 -24.54 24.38 8.95
N VAL A 11 -25.65 23.68 9.21
CA VAL A 11 -26.56 23.96 10.34
C VAL A 11 -26.12 23.33 11.67
N LEU A 12 -25.16 22.40 11.66
CA LEU A 12 -24.64 21.72 12.85
C LEU A 12 -23.11 21.87 12.96
N PRO A 13 -22.55 21.96 14.17
CA PRO A 13 -21.11 22.10 14.36
C PRO A 13 -20.35 20.89 13.79
N HIS A 14 -19.49 21.13 12.80
CA HIS A 14 -18.58 20.12 12.27
C HIS A 14 -17.18 20.29 12.85
N VAL A 15 -16.59 19.24 13.42
CA VAL A 15 -15.19 19.27 13.91
C VAL A 15 -14.24 19.26 12.72
N THR A 16 -13.27 20.16 12.67
CA THR A 16 -12.27 20.23 11.59
C THR A 16 -10.98 19.56 12.01
N HIS A 17 -10.19 19.09 11.05
CA HIS A 17 -8.85 18.54 11.30
C HIS A 17 -7.81 19.61 11.67
N PHE A 18 -8.11 20.88 11.43
CA PHE A 18 -7.23 22.00 11.79
C PHE A 18 -7.17 22.20 13.31
N SER A 19 -5.94 22.35 13.82
CA SER A 19 -5.64 22.70 15.21
C SER A 19 -5.73 24.21 15.46
N CYS A 20 -5.65 25.04 14.41
CA CYS A 20 -5.71 26.50 14.44
C CYS A 20 -7.01 27.03 13.85
N VAL A 21 -7.62 28.03 14.50
CA VAL A 21 -8.85 28.69 14.02
C VAL A 21 -8.62 29.51 12.76
N ASP A 22 -7.42 30.07 12.56
CA ASP A 22 -7.08 30.86 11.37
C ASP A 22 -7.18 29.99 10.10
N ASP A 23 -6.68 28.75 10.14
CA ASP A 23 -6.72 27.80 9.02
C ASP A 23 -8.14 27.36 8.69
N VAL A 24 -8.99 27.25 9.72
CA VAL A 24 -10.42 26.96 9.55
C VAL A 24 -11.10 28.08 8.77
N PHE A 25 -10.88 29.34 9.15
CA PHE A 25 -11.46 30.48 8.43
C PHE A 25 -10.90 30.57 7.00
N ALA A 26 -9.59 30.39 6.82
CA ALA A 26 -8.97 30.35 5.50
C ALA A 26 -9.61 29.32 4.55
N CYS A 27 -9.92 28.11 5.06
CA CYS A 27 -10.40 27.01 4.22
C CYS A 27 -11.92 26.94 4.06
N PHE A 28 -12.69 27.47 5.03
CA PHE A 28 -14.12 27.24 5.11
C PHE A 28 -14.99 28.49 5.12
N SER A 29 -14.46 29.69 5.43
CA SER A 29 -15.29 30.90 5.40
C SER A 29 -15.69 31.30 3.98
N THR A 30 -16.81 32.03 3.87
CA THR A 30 -17.29 32.56 2.59
C THR A 30 -17.52 34.07 2.73
N PRO A 31 -16.70 34.93 2.11
CA PRO A 31 -15.47 34.62 1.37
C PRO A 31 -14.37 34.06 2.28
N ALA A 32 -13.38 33.37 1.71
CA ALA A 32 -12.23 32.89 2.47
C ALA A 32 -11.43 34.07 3.03
N VAL A 33 -11.20 34.10 4.35
CA VAL A 33 -10.47 35.18 5.05
C VAL A 33 -9.25 34.61 5.78
N MET A 34 -8.09 35.24 5.60
CA MET A 34 -6.90 35.02 6.42
C MET A 34 -6.12 36.34 6.59
N TRP A 35 -5.59 36.60 7.79
CA TRP A 35 -4.78 37.78 8.10
C TRP A 35 -3.27 37.46 8.23
N ARG A 36 -2.93 36.17 8.22
CA ARG A 36 -1.58 35.61 8.12
C ARG A 36 -1.56 34.61 6.97
N LEU A 37 -0.39 34.44 6.35
CA LEU A 37 -0.19 33.41 5.35
C LEU A 37 -0.50 32.04 5.97
N LEU A 38 -1.39 31.28 5.34
CA LEU A 38 -1.67 29.91 5.72
C LEU A 38 -0.37 29.09 5.59
N SER A 39 0.21 28.71 6.72
CA SER A 39 1.27 27.71 6.76
C SER A 39 0.56 26.36 6.74
N VAL A 40 0.44 25.75 5.57
CA VAL A 40 0.02 24.35 5.50
C VAL A 40 1.13 23.55 6.15
N GLU A 41 0.99 23.23 7.43
CA GLU A 41 1.75 22.15 8.03
C GLU A 41 1.40 20.91 7.22
N HIS A 42 2.35 20.47 6.39
CA HIS A 42 2.25 19.23 5.67
C HIS A 42 2.37 18.15 6.75
N GLU A 43 1.26 17.78 7.37
CA GLU A 43 1.20 16.48 8.02
C GLU A 43 1.44 15.48 6.88
N GLU A 44 2.67 14.95 6.81
CA GLU A 44 3.09 13.94 5.83
C GLU A 44 2.34 12.64 6.13
N PHE A 45 1.03 12.66 5.89
CA PHE A 45 0.25 11.44 5.83
C PHE A 45 0.75 10.67 4.63
N LEU A 46 1.41 9.55 4.90
CA LEU A 46 1.73 8.59 3.86
C LEU A 46 0.44 8.18 3.17
N THR A 47 0.46 8.22 1.85
CA THR A 47 -0.59 7.61 1.04
C THR A 47 -0.73 6.12 1.40
N VAL A 48 -1.86 5.51 1.03
CA VAL A 48 -2.06 4.06 1.23
C VAL A 48 -0.92 3.27 0.58
N THR A 49 -0.49 3.67 -0.62
CA THR A 49 0.62 3.05 -1.35
C THR A 49 1.94 3.16 -0.60
N GLU A 50 2.29 4.34 -0.08
CA GLU A 50 3.53 4.52 0.69
C GLU A 50 3.49 3.76 2.02
N SER A 51 2.33 3.71 2.66
CA SER A 51 2.12 2.93 3.88
C SER A 51 2.31 1.44 3.61
N LEU A 52 1.72 0.90 2.54
CA LEU A 52 1.89 -0.50 2.14
C LEU A 52 3.33 -0.80 1.71
N LYS A 53 3.96 0.09 0.94
CA LYS A 53 5.37 -0.04 0.55
C LYS A 53 6.27 -0.15 1.78
N ARG A 54 6.00 0.65 2.81
CA ARG A 54 6.78 0.66 4.04
C ARG A 54 6.67 -0.67 4.80
N GLU A 55 5.52 -1.33 4.75
CA GLU A 55 5.29 -2.62 5.42
C GLU A 55 5.79 -3.83 4.61
N PHE A 56 6.19 -3.65 3.34
CA PHE A 56 6.78 -4.73 2.56
C PHE A 56 8.09 -5.23 3.20
N ASP A 57 8.25 -6.55 3.29
CA ASP A 57 9.43 -7.23 3.85
C ASP A 57 9.69 -6.95 5.34
N ARG A 58 8.64 -6.63 6.11
CA ARG A 58 8.70 -6.46 7.57
C ARG A 58 8.32 -7.71 8.35
N PRO A 59 9.21 -8.28 9.16
CA PRO A 59 8.91 -9.46 9.98
C PRO A 59 7.81 -9.24 11.02
N GLU A 60 7.66 -8.00 11.53
CA GLU A 60 6.80 -7.68 12.68
C GLU A 60 5.30 -7.77 12.32
N THR A 61 4.95 -7.41 11.10
CA THR A 61 3.56 -7.34 10.63
C THR A 61 3.18 -8.49 9.70
N SER A 62 4.18 -9.19 9.15
CA SER A 62 3.97 -10.32 8.25
C SER A 62 3.32 -11.54 8.92
N ASP A 63 2.45 -12.20 8.17
CA ASP A 63 1.80 -13.47 8.51
C ASP A 63 2.24 -14.62 7.60
N LEU A 64 3.13 -14.35 6.63
CA LEU A 64 3.69 -15.32 5.69
C LEU A 64 5.12 -14.92 5.29
N LYS A 65 5.95 -15.92 4.98
CA LYS A 65 7.27 -15.68 4.37
C LYS A 65 7.58 -16.66 3.26
N PHE A 66 8.19 -16.15 2.19
CA PHE A 66 8.74 -16.96 1.11
C PHE A 66 10.23 -17.17 1.34
N ARG A 67 10.74 -18.38 1.10
CA ARG A 67 12.17 -18.68 1.05
C ARG A 67 12.60 -18.84 -0.41
N VAL A 68 13.46 -17.95 -0.89
CA VAL A 68 13.96 -17.91 -2.28
C VAL A 68 15.47 -17.78 -2.23
N ASP A 69 16.20 -18.68 -2.89
CA ASP A 69 17.68 -18.73 -2.83
C ASP A 69 18.24 -18.71 -1.39
N GLY A 70 17.53 -19.34 -0.45
CA GLY A 70 17.91 -19.37 0.98
C GLY A 70 17.65 -18.07 1.75
N LYS A 71 17.12 -17.02 1.12
CA LYS A 71 16.71 -15.76 1.74
C LYS A 71 15.20 -15.74 2.00
N PHE A 72 14.78 -15.03 3.04
CA PHE A 72 13.36 -14.86 3.35
C PHE A 72 12.83 -13.52 2.81
N ILE A 73 11.56 -13.53 2.39
CA ILE A 73 10.79 -12.34 2.03
C ILE A 73 9.50 -12.37 2.84
N TYR A 74 9.28 -11.34 3.66
CA TYR A 74 8.15 -11.25 4.58
C TYR A 74 6.96 -10.52 3.93
N VAL A 75 5.78 -11.13 3.97
CA VAL A 75 4.59 -10.63 3.26
C VAL A 75 3.31 -10.87 4.06
N HIS A 76 2.22 -10.24 3.59
CA HIS A 76 0.88 -10.30 4.14
C HIS A 76 -0.06 -11.09 3.23
N LYS A 77 -0.66 -12.17 3.74
CA LYS A 77 -1.64 -13.01 3.02
C LYS A 77 -2.78 -12.17 2.45
N ALA A 78 -3.26 -11.18 3.21
CA ALA A 78 -4.35 -10.30 2.78
C ALA A 78 -4.03 -9.54 1.48
N VAL A 79 -2.85 -8.92 1.39
CA VAL A 79 -2.43 -8.18 0.18
C VAL A 79 -2.35 -9.13 -1.02
N LEU A 80 -1.74 -10.31 -0.82
CA LEU A 80 -1.63 -11.31 -1.89
C LEU A 80 -3.00 -11.80 -2.38
N LYS A 81 -3.93 -12.16 -1.48
CA LYS A 81 -5.30 -12.59 -1.82
C LYS A 81 -6.11 -11.53 -2.59
N ILE A 82 -5.82 -10.25 -2.35
CA ILE A 82 -6.51 -9.12 -3.02
C ILE A 82 -5.91 -8.86 -4.40
N ARG A 83 -4.59 -8.96 -4.54
CA ARG A 83 -3.86 -8.51 -5.73
C ARG A 83 -3.56 -9.63 -6.74
N CYS A 84 -3.74 -10.90 -6.35
CA CYS A 84 -3.36 -12.07 -7.13
C CYS A 84 -4.37 -13.22 -6.95
N GLU A 85 -5.03 -13.64 -8.02
CA GLU A 85 -6.05 -14.70 -7.98
C GLU A 85 -5.45 -16.07 -7.66
N HIS A 86 -4.24 -16.34 -8.16
CA HIS A 86 -3.51 -17.56 -7.82
C HIS A 86 -3.33 -17.70 -6.30
N PHE A 87 -2.86 -16.66 -5.62
CA PHE A 87 -2.71 -16.66 -4.17
C PHE A 87 -4.07 -16.74 -3.47
N ARG A 88 -5.10 -16.07 -4.00
CA ARG A 88 -6.46 -16.17 -3.47
C ARG A 88 -6.94 -17.63 -3.44
N THR A 89 -6.77 -18.36 -4.53
CA THR A 89 -7.17 -19.77 -4.63
C THR A 89 -6.28 -20.68 -3.79
N MET A 90 -4.95 -20.50 -3.87
CA MET A 90 -3.96 -21.25 -3.09
C MET A 90 -4.25 -21.20 -1.59
N PHE A 91 -4.60 -20.02 -1.06
CA PHE A 91 -4.92 -19.83 0.34
C PHE A 91 -6.34 -20.22 0.74
N GLN A 92 -7.25 -20.50 -0.21
CA GLN A 92 -8.61 -20.96 0.09
C GLN A 92 -8.71 -22.48 0.18
N SER A 93 -7.98 -23.21 -0.66
CA SER A 93 -8.15 -24.66 -0.79
C SER A 93 -7.24 -25.48 0.13
N TYR A 94 -6.16 -24.91 0.65
CA TYR A 94 -5.06 -25.69 1.25
C TYR A 94 -4.56 -25.17 2.60
N TRP A 95 -5.06 -24.04 3.10
CA TRP A 95 -4.39 -23.30 4.18
C TRP A 95 -5.20 -23.21 5.48
N ASN A 96 -4.63 -23.70 6.58
CA ASN A 96 -5.10 -23.41 7.93
C ASN A 96 -4.44 -22.11 8.41
N GLU A 97 -5.22 -21.09 8.77
CA GLU A 97 -4.72 -19.72 8.97
C GLU A 97 -3.72 -19.58 10.14
N ASP A 98 -3.63 -20.58 11.03
CA ASP A 98 -2.91 -20.53 12.31
C ASP A 98 -1.41 -20.88 12.26
N GLU A 99 -0.86 -21.39 11.15
CA GLU A 99 0.57 -21.69 11.06
C GLU A 99 1.35 -20.57 10.33
N LYS A 100 2.41 -20.08 10.99
CA LYS A 100 3.44 -19.21 10.39
C LYS A 100 4.27 -20.04 9.40
N GLU A 101 3.68 -20.27 8.24
CA GLU A 101 4.24 -21.12 7.21
C GLU A 101 5.33 -20.42 6.39
N VAL A 102 6.27 -21.24 5.91
CA VAL A 102 7.34 -20.87 5.00
C VAL A 102 7.03 -21.51 3.66
N ILE A 103 6.94 -20.72 2.60
CA ILE A 103 6.80 -21.24 1.24
C ILE A 103 8.16 -21.23 0.55
N ASP A 104 8.62 -22.40 0.15
CA ASP A 104 9.83 -22.54 -0.67
C ASP A 104 9.55 -22.23 -2.15
N VAL A 105 10.40 -21.40 -2.75
CA VAL A 105 10.36 -21.07 -4.17
C VAL A 105 11.75 -21.29 -4.76
N ASP A 106 11.84 -22.20 -5.72
CA ASP A 106 13.06 -22.63 -6.39
C ASP A 106 13.08 -22.27 -7.89
N GLN A 107 11.94 -21.88 -8.45
CA GLN A 107 11.78 -21.59 -9.90
C GLN A 107 12.29 -20.20 -10.31
N PHE A 108 12.44 -19.29 -9.34
CA PHE A 108 12.76 -17.88 -9.59
C PHE A 108 13.93 -17.46 -8.72
N SER A 109 14.77 -16.57 -9.25
CA SER A 109 15.81 -15.93 -8.45
C SER A 109 15.21 -14.95 -7.44
N TYR A 110 15.90 -14.75 -6.33
CA TYR A 110 15.50 -13.81 -5.29
C TYR A 110 15.14 -12.41 -5.81
N PRO A 111 15.97 -11.71 -6.62
CA PRO A 111 15.65 -10.35 -7.07
C PRO A 111 14.35 -10.31 -7.89
N VAL A 112 14.15 -11.29 -8.77
CA VAL A 112 12.95 -11.39 -9.63
C VAL A 112 11.70 -11.62 -8.79
N TYR A 113 11.74 -12.58 -7.86
CA TYR A 113 10.57 -12.91 -7.05
C TYR A 113 10.25 -11.79 -6.03
N ARG A 114 11.28 -11.16 -5.46
CA ARG A 114 11.10 -10.00 -4.57
C ARG A 114 10.43 -8.84 -5.30
N ALA A 115 10.88 -8.51 -6.51
CA ALA A 115 10.28 -7.44 -7.29
C ALA A 115 8.83 -7.75 -7.70
N PHE A 116 8.52 -9.01 -8.03
CA PHE A 116 7.13 -9.43 -8.25
C PHE A 116 6.26 -9.22 -7.02
N LEU A 117 6.74 -9.60 -5.83
CA LEU A 117 5.99 -9.39 -4.59
C LEU A 117 5.86 -7.89 -4.26
N GLU A 118 6.92 -7.10 -4.43
CA GLU A 118 6.88 -5.64 -4.22
C GLU A 118 5.92 -4.93 -5.16
N TYR A 119 5.81 -5.41 -6.40
CA TYR A 119 4.81 -4.93 -7.35
C TYR A 119 3.39 -5.10 -6.82
N LEU A 120 3.07 -6.21 -6.15
CA LEU A 120 1.73 -6.42 -5.58
C LEU A 120 1.39 -5.36 -4.51
N TYR A 121 2.39 -4.75 -3.87
CA TYR A 121 2.20 -3.69 -2.87
C TYR A 121 2.16 -2.29 -3.46
N THR A 122 2.86 -2.07 -4.58
CA THR A 122 3.22 -0.72 -5.02
C THR A 122 2.85 -0.40 -6.47
N ASP A 123 2.42 -1.41 -7.24
CA ASP A 123 2.21 -1.34 -8.69
C ASP A 123 3.44 -0.87 -9.50
N ASN A 124 4.62 -0.92 -8.89
CA ASN A 124 5.89 -0.55 -9.50
C ASN A 124 6.84 -1.74 -9.53
N ILE A 125 7.55 -1.89 -10.64
CA ILE A 125 8.59 -2.91 -10.80
C ILE A 125 9.92 -2.19 -10.86
N ASP A 126 10.77 -2.43 -9.87
CA ASP A 126 12.16 -1.96 -9.84
C ASP A 126 13.09 -3.17 -9.93
N LEU A 127 13.58 -3.43 -11.14
CA LEU A 127 14.49 -4.53 -11.44
C LEU A 127 15.64 -4.02 -12.32
N PRO A 128 16.89 -4.41 -12.02
CA PRO A 128 18.01 -4.06 -12.87
C PRO A 128 17.86 -4.72 -14.25
N PRO A 129 18.33 -4.07 -15.33
CA PRO A 129 18.14 -4.54 -16.69
C PRO A 129 18.78 -5.92 -16.95
N GLU A 130 19.83 -6.29 -16.22
CA GLU A 130 20.44 -7.62 -16.27
C GLU A 130 19.47 -8.75 -15.86
N ASP A 131 18.66 -8.52 -14.82
CA ASP A 131 17.65 -9.47 -14.34
C ASP A 131 16.35 -9.39 -15.16
N ALA A 132 16.11 -8.23 -15.80
CA ALA A 132 14.99 -8.02 -16.70
C ALA A 132 15.08 -8.83 -18.01
N ILE A 133 16.23 -9.41 -18.36
CA ILE A 133 16.35 -10.29 -19.54
C ILE A 133 15.63 -11.63 -19.29
N GLY A 134 15.42 -12.01 -18.03
CA GLY A 134 14.51 -13.08 -17.60
C GLY A 134 13.03 -12.68 -17.52
N SER A 135 12.65 -11.48 -17.97
CA SER A 135 11.28 -10.89 -17.88
C SER A 135 10.16 -11.72 -18.50
N SER A 136 10.49 -12.73 -19.31
CA SER A 136 9.50 -13.75 -19.70
C SER A 136 8.90 -14.41 -18.46
N GLY A 137 9.70 -14.73 -17.43
CA GLY A 137 9.23 -15.34 -16.18
C GLY A 137 8.30 -14.44 -15.35
N ILE A 138 8.56 -13.12 -15.31
CA ILE A 138 7.66 -12.15 -14.66
C ILE A 138 6.36 -12.06 -15.44
N ARG A 139 6.42 -12.01 -16.77
CA ARG A 139 5.21 -12.00 -17.60
C ARG A 139 4.42 -13.30 -17.48
N PHE A 140 5.06 -14.45 -17.29
CA PHE A 140 4.39 -15.72 -16.96
C PHE A 140 3.76 -15.68 -15.55
N LEU A 141 4.45 -15.15 -14.54
CA LEU A 141 3.87 -14.91 -13.21
C LEU A 141 2.62 -14.01 -13.30
N PHE A 142 2.67 -12.93 -14.07
CA PHE A 142 1.49 -12.07 -14.30
C PHE A 142 0.38 -12.77 -15.11
N CYS A 143 0.72 -13.57 -16.11
CA CYS A 143 -0.28 -14.17 -17.02
C CYS A 143 -0.98 -15.40 -16.41
N SER A 144 -0.34 -16.11 -15.48
CA SER A 144 -0.93 -17.24 -14.74
C SER A 144 -1.66 -16.83 -13.45
N VAL A 145 -1.55 -15.56 -13.05
CA VAL A 145 -2.12 -14.98 -11.82
C VAL A 145 -3.35 -14.10 -12.09
N VAL A 146 -3.52 -13.63 -13.33
CA VAL A 146 -4.55 -12.65 -13.74
C VAL A 146 -5.59 -13.27 -14.70
N ASN A 147 -5.66 -14.60 -14.83
CA ASN A 147 -6.74 -15.31 -15.55
C ASN A 147 -7.38 -16.38 -14.68
#